data_AF-A0A453IE52-F1
#
_entry.id   AF-A0A453IE52-F1
#
_cell.length_a   1.000
_cell.length_b   1.000
_cell.length_c   1.000
_cell.angle_alpha   90.00
_cell.angle_beta   90.00
_cell.angle_gamma   90.00
#
_symmetry.space_group_name_H-M   'P 1'
#
loop_
_entity.id
_entity.type
_entity.pdbx_description
1 polymer ?
#
loop_
_entity_poly.entity_id
_entity_poly.type
_entity_poly.pdbx_seq_one_letter_code
_entity_poly.pdbx_strand_id
1 'polypeptide(L)'
;MQALAASGLRSLRYAREVDGLGKVVALDNDKASIEACKRNIKFNGASAISKVEAHLADARVYMLTHPKEFDVVDLDPYGSPSVFLDSAVQAVADGGLLMCTATDLAVLCGTNGEVCYSKYGSYPVKGKYCHEMALRILLACIESHANRYKRYIVPVLSVYMDFYVRVFVRVFTSASEIKNTPLKLSYVYQCAGCDSFHLQSLGRTVTKNNSLKHAPGIGPVVPQECSDCGKKFNVGGPIWSAPIHDQDWVLSTLTDVRQMKDRYPAYNKITSVLTTVSEDIRSQAVTVIRLG
;
A
#
# COMPACT_ATOMS: atom_id res chain seq x y z
N MET A 1 -13.62 -6.21 6.45
CA MET A 1 -13.16 -6.26 7.85
C MET A 1 -12.30 -5.03 8.15
N GLN A 2 -12.50 -4.40 9.31
CA GLN A 2 -11.58 -3.42 9.88
C GLN A 2 -10.78 -4.10 11.01
N ALA A 3 -9.48 -4.27 10.81
CA ALA A 3 -8.64 -5.07 11.71
C ALA A 3 -8.29 -4.36 13.02
N LEU A 4 -8.29 -3.02 13.02
CA LEU A 4 -8.07 -2.17 14.19
C LEU A 4 -9.18 -1.11 14.23
N ALA A 5 -10.24 -1.40 15.00
CA ALA A 5 -11.50 -0.69 14.95
C ALA A 5 -11.57 0.51 15.89
N ALA A 6 -10.85 0.47 17.02
CA ALA A 6 -10.98 1.41 18.11
C ALA A 6 -12.46 1.64 18.47
N SER A 7 -12.96 2.86 18.29
CA SER A 7 -14.37 3.22 18.54
C SER A 7 -15.37 2.72 17.47
N GLY A 8 -14.90 2.05 16.42
CA GLY A 8 -15.71 1.55 15.32
C GLY A 8 -16.12 2.58 14.28
N LEU A 9 -15.62 3.83 14.36
CA LEU A 9 -16.04 4.93 13.48
C LEU A 9 -16.01 4.55 11.99
N ARG A 10 -14.90 3.97 11.53
CA ARG A 10 -14.76 3.60 10.12
C ARG A 10 -15.68 2.44 9.72
N SER A 11 -15.82 1.43 10.58
CA SER A 11 -16.76 0.32 10.39
C SER A 11 -18.21 0.81 10.26
N LEU A 12 -18.61 1.79 11.07
CA LEU A 12 -19.93 2.40 11.02
C LEU A 12 -20.14 3.20 9.73
N ARG A 13 -19.12 3.94 9.30
CA ARG A 13 -19.14 4.65 8.02
C ARG A 13 -19.26 3.68 6.85
N TYR A 14 -18.52 2.57 6.85
CA TYR A 14 -18.68 1.54 5.83
C TYR A 14 -20.12 1.02 5.77
N ALA A 15 -20.70 0.64 6.92
CA ALA A 15 -22.07 0.14 6.98
C ALA A 15 -23.14 1.12 6.48
N ARG A 16 -22.90 2.42 6.65
CA ARG A 16 -23.82 3.51 6.27
C ARG A 16 -23.61 4.04 4.85
N GLU A 17 -22.36 4.14 4.42
CA GLU A 17 -21.98 4.91 3.23
C GLU A 17 -21.67 4.01 2.02
N VAL A 18 -21.46 2.71 2.21
CA VAL A 18 -21.19 1.76 1.11
C VAL A 18 -22.44 0.96 0.77
N ASP A 19 -22.96 1.20 -0.43
CA ASP A 19 -24.15 0.51 -0.95
C ASP A 19 -23.82 -0.97 -1.23
N GLY A 20 -24.79 -1.85 -0.99
CA GLY A 20 -24.62 -3.29 -1.18
C GLY A 20 -23.68 -3.98 -0.17
N LEU A 21 -23.13 -3.27 0.81
CA LEU A 21 -22.28 -3.88 1.83
C LEU A 21 -23.09 -4.83 2.71
N GLY A 22 -22.70 -6.11 2.71
CA GLY A 22 -23.32 -7.15 3.52
C GLY A 22 -22.99 -7.00 5.00
N LYS A 23 -21.71 -7.10 5.37
CA LYS A 23 -21.27 -7.16 6.77
C LYS A 23 -19.90 -6.51 6.98
N VAL A 24 -19.69 -5.94 8.17
CA VAL A 24 -18.42 -5.39 8.66
C VAL A 24 -18.04 -6.08 9.95
N VAL A 25 -16.93 -6.79 9.93
CA VAL A 25 -16.25 -7.27 11.14
C VAL A 25 -15.31 -6.18 11.62
N ALA A 26 -15.56 -5.67 12.83
CA ALA A 26 -14.77 -4.64 13.51
C ALA A 26 -14.00 -5.29 14.66
N LEU A 27 -12.67 -5.33 14.55
CA LEU A 27 -11.79 -5.99 15.53
C LEU A 27 -11.00 -4.97 16.34
N ASP A 28 -10.80 -5.26 17.61
CA ASP A 28 -9.83 -4.56 18.45
C ASP A 28 -9.36 -5.51 19.56
N ASN A 29 -8.14 -5.33 20.05
CA ASN A 29 -7.60 -6.14 21.14
C ASN A 29 -7.79 -5.48 22.52
N ASP A 30 -8.26 -4.22 22.54
CA ASP A 30 -8.60 -3.51 23.77
C ASP A 30 -10.11 -3.64 24.09
N LYS A 31 -10.39 -4.08 25.33
CA LYS A 31 -11.76 -4.26 25.81
C LYS A 31 -12.52 -2.94 25.85
N ALA A 32 -11.87 -1.84 26.26
CA ALA A 32 -12.55 -0.55 26.35
C ALA A 32 -12.97 -0.03 24.97
N SER A 33 -12.11 -0.21 23.96
CA SER A 33 -12.37 0.10 22.56
C SER A 33 -13.55 -0.70 22.01
N ILE A 34 -13.63 -2.00 22.25
CA ILE A 34 -14.77 -2.82 21.84
C ILE A 34 -16.07 -2.39 22.51
N GLU A 35 -16.06 -2.07 23.81
CA GLU A 35 -17.26 -1.58 24.48
C GLU A 35 -17.69 -0.20 23.96
N ALA A 36 -16.74 0.67 23.60
CA ALA A 36 -17.05 1.92 22.89
C ALA A 36 -17.64 1.65 21.50
N CYS A 37 -17.07 0.73 20.73
CA CYS A 37 -17.56 0.31 19.42
C CYS A 37 -19.00 -0.22 19.51
N LYS A 38 -19.30 -1.12 20.46
CA LYS A 38 -20.65 -1.64 20.69
C LYS A 38 -21.65 -0.54 21.05
N ARG A 39 -21.27 0.42 21.89
CA ARG A 39 -22.13 1.59 22.20
C ARG A 39 -22.39 2.42 20.95
N ASN A 40 -21.38 2.66 20.13
CA ASN A 40 -21.52 3.42 18.88
C ASN A 40 -22.37 2.67 17.84
N ILE A 41 -22.26 1.34 17.75
CA ILE A 41 -23.14 0.52 16.90
C ILE A 41 -24.59 0.70 17.32
N LYS A 42 -24.90 0.59 18.62
CA LYS A 42 -26.26 0.80 19.15
C LYS A 42 -26.76 2.23 18.88
N PHE A 43 -25.91 3.23 19.11
CA PHE A 43 -26.23 4.64 18.88
C PHE A 43 -26.57 4.93 17.41
N ASN A 44 -25.94 4.24 16.46
CA ASN A 44 -26.16 4.44 15.03
C ASN A 44 -27.37 3.67 14.47
N GLY A 45 -28.12 2.95 15.31
CA GLY A 45 -29.43 2.38 15.02
C GLY A 45 -29.42 1.04 14.29
N ALA A 46 -30.61 0.58 13.89
CA ALA A 46 -30.84 -0.77 13.36
C ALA A 46 -29.95 -1.14 12.18
N SER A 47 -29.69 -0.20 11.26
CA SER A 47 -28.83 -0.44 10.10
C SER A 47 -27.38 -0.76 10.48
N ALA A 48 -26.83 -0.09 11.51
CA ALA A 48 -25.50 -0.40 12.01
C ALA A 48 -25.50 -1.74 12.76
N ILE A 49 -26.52 -1.99 13.59
CA ILE A 49 -26.68 -3.24 14.35
C ILE A 49 -26.75 -4.46 13.42
N SER A 50 -27.43 -4.36 12.27
CA SER A 50 -27.58 -5.47 11.34
C SER A 50 -26.32 -5.74 10.50
N LYS A 51 -25.41 -4.77 10.38
CA LYS A 51 -24.26 -4.86 9.47
C LYS A 51 -22.91 -4.94 10.17
N VAL A 52 -22.77 -4.42 11.39
CA VAL A 52 -21.48 -4.31 12.07
C VAL A 52 -21.42 -5.23 13.28
N GLU A 53 -20.39 -6.07 13.33
CA GLU A 53 -20.09 -6.91 14.48
C GLU A 53 -18.73 -6.54 15.08
N ALA A 54 -18.73 -6.25 16.38
CA ALA A 54 -17.53 -5.92 17.13
C ALA A 54 -17.01 -7.13 17.91
N HIS A 55 -15.75 -7.51 17.69
CA HIS A 55 -15.11 -8.66 18.34
C HIS A 55 -13.83 -8.25 19.05
N LEU A 56 -13.67 -8.70 20.30
CA LEU A 56 -12.44 -8.56 21.07
C LEU A 56 -11.47 -9.67 20.65
N ALA A 57 -10.47 -9.34 19.83
CA ALA A 57 -9.53 -10.31 19.29
C ALA A 57 -8.21 -9.66 18.86
N ASP A 58 -7.12 -10.44 18.87
CA ASP A 58 -5.90 -10.06 18.16
C ASP A 58 -6.14 -10.20 16.65
N ALA A 59 -5.99 -9.08 15.94
CA ALA A 59 -6.22 -9.01 14.50
C ALA A 59 -5.40 -10.04 13.70
N ARG A 60 -4.16 -10.32 14.10
CA ARG A 60 -3.27 -11.26 13.41
C ARG A 60 -3.80 -12.68 13.50
N VAL A 61 -4.22 -13.08 14.70
CA VAL A 61 -4.79 -14.42 14.96
C VAL A 61 -6.12 -14.56 14.23
N TYR A 62 -7.00 -13.57 14.38
CA TYR A 62 -8.32 -13.60 13.74
C TYR A 62 -8.19 -13.71 12.22
N MET A 63 -7.32 -12.91 11.59
CA MET A 63 -7.08 -13.00 10.15
C MET A 63 -6.52 -14.37 9.71
N LEU A 64 -5.62 -14.98 10.50
CA LEU A 64 -5.06 -16.30 10.17
C LEU A 64 -6.09 -17.43 10.24
N THR A 65 -7.08 -17.33 11.13
CA THR A 65 -8.14 -18.33 11.27
C THR A 65 -9.30 -18.13 10.28
N HIS A 66 -9.32 -17.03 9.53
CA HIS A 66 -10.34 -16.70 8.53
C HIS A 66 -9.69 -16.47 7.15
N PRO A 67 -8.96 -17.45 6.59
CA PRO A 67 -8.24 -17.29 5.34
C PRO A 67 -9.21 -17.10 4.16
N LYS A 68 -8.91 -16.11 3.31
CA LYS A 68 -9.68 -15.76 2.10
C LYS A 68 -11.16 -15.47 2.35
N GLU A 69 -11.52 -15.04 3.55
CA GLU A 69 -12.91 -14.79 3.92
C GLU A 69 -13.40 -13.38 3.57
N PHE A 70 -12.49 -12.41 3.51
CA PHE A 70 -12.89 -10.99 3.41
C PHE A 70 -12.64 -10.42 2.02
N ASP A 71 -13.69 -9.89 1.39
CA ASP A 71 -13.57 -9.12 0.13
C ASP A 71 -12.71 -7.86 0.30
N VAL A 72 -12.74 -7.27 1.51
CA VAL A 72 -11.97 -6.08 1.86
C VAL A 72 -11.37 -6.23 3.26
N VAL A 73 -10.07 -5.99 3.38
CA VAL A 73 -9.33 -5.91 4.66
C VAL A 73 -8.74 -4.52 4.82
N ASP A 74 -9.01 -3.85 5.94
CA ASP A 74 -8.48 -2.53 6.27
C ASP A 74 -7.54 -2.59 7.47
N LEU A 75 -6.26 -2.33 7.21
CA LEU A 75 -5.21 -2.18 8.22
C LEU A 75 -4.93 -0.70 8.45
N ASP A 76 -5.19 -0.24 9.67
CA ASP A 76 -4.93 1.12 10.10
C ASP A 76 -4.38 1.16 11.54
N PRO A 77 -3.14 0.69 11.73
CA PRO A 77 -2.50 0.71 13.04
C PRO A 77 -1.86 2.06 13.34
N TYR A 78 -1.58 2.30 14.63
CA TYR A 78 -0.62 3.32 15.02
C TYR A 78 0.80 2.86 14.66
N GLY A 79 1.45 3.56 13.73
CA GLY A 79 2.80 3.28 13.29
C GLY A 79 2.84 2.36 12.06
N SER A 80 3.53 1.22 12.18
CA SER A 80 3.78 0.30 11.07
C SER A 80 2.70 -0.78 10.95
N PRO A 81 2.23 -1.09 9.73
CA PRO A 81 1.37 -2.23 9.47
C PRO A 81 2.10 -3.55 9.28
N SER A 82 3.44 -3.56 9.23
CA SER A 82 4.22 -4.74 8.78
C SER A 82 3.91 -6.02 9.56
N VAL A 83 3.69 -5.92 10.87
CA VAL A 83 3.39 -7.08 11.74
C VAL A 83 2.03 -7.75 11.46
N PHE A 84 1.16 -7.09 10.70
CA PHE A 84 -0.17 -7.61 10.33
C PHE A 84 -0.20 -8.18 8.91
N LEU A 85 0.82 -7.92 8.09
CA LEU A 85 0.78 -8.18 6.65
C LEU A 85 0.69 -9.66 6.31
N ASP A 86 1.45 -10.54 6.97
CA ASP A 86 1.38 -11.99 6.73
C ASP A 86 -0.05 -12.54 6.93
N SER A 87 -0.74 -12.08 7.98
CA SER A 87 -2.13 -12.48 8.23
C SER A 87 -3.10 -11.84 7.23
N ALA A 88 -2.92 -10.55 6.91
CA ALA A 88 -3.84 -9.81 6.06
C ALA A 88 -3.85 -10.31 4.61
N VAL A 89 -2.67 -10.59 4.03
CA VAL A 89 -2.57 -11.14 2.67
C VAL A 89 -3.15 -12.55 2.57
N GLN A 90 -3.32 -13.27 3.68
CA GLN A 90 -3.98 -14.57 3.71
C GLN A 90 -5.50 -14.44 3.92
N ALA A 91 -5.94 -13.49 4.75
CA ALA A 91 -7.34 -13.27 5.09
C ALA A 91 -8.17 -12.66 3.93
N VAL A 92 -7.55 -11.82 3.10
CA VAL A 92 -8.25 -11.22 1.95
C VAL A 92 -8.60 -12.29 0.91
N ALA A 93 -9.83 -12.24 0.40
CA ALA A 93 -10.32 -13.10 -0.67
C ALA A 93 -9.50 -12.91 -1.96
N ASP A 94 -9.58 -13.88 -2.88
CA ASP A 94 -8.87 -13.76 -4.16
C ASP A 94 -9.45 -12.61 -5.00
N GLY A 95 -8.58 -11.68 -5.41
CA GLY A 95 -8.99 -10.44 -6.08
C GLY A 95 -9.64 -9.40 -5.16
N GLY A 96 -9.70 -9.67 -3.85
CA GLY A 96 -10.18 -8.73 -2.83
C GLY A 96 -9.22 -7.56 -2.61
N LEU A 97 -9.69 -6.53 -1.90
CA LEU A 97 -8.99 -5.28 -1.66
C LEU A 97 -8.33 -5.27 -0.27
N LEU A 98 -7.03 -5.08 -0.23
CA LEU A 98 -6.27 -4.77 0.99
C LEU A 98 -5.97 -3.28 1.02
N MET A 99 -6.45 -2.61 2.07
CA MET A 99 -6.14 -1.21 2.36
C MET A 99 -5.18 -1.17 3.54
N CYS A 100 -4.08 -0.44 3.39
CA CYS A 100 -3.00 -0.46 4.35
C CYS A 100 -2.49 0.95 4.62
N THR A 101 -2.49 1.35 5.89
CA THR A 101 -2.01 2.65 6.35
C THR A 101 -0.73 2.48 7.15
N ALA A 102 0.24 3.37 6.91
CA ALA A 102 1.43 3.51 7.74
C ALA A 102 1.57 4.96 8.19
N THR A 103 1.66 5.18 9.50
CA THR A 103 1.79 6.51 10.11
C THR A 103 3.21 6.79 10.61
N ASP A 104 4.14 5.83 10.53
CA ASP A 104 5.52 6.00 10.97
C ASP A 104 6.43 6.59 9.88
N LEU A 105 6.06 7.74 9.32
CA LEU A 105 6.80 8.39 8.22
C LEU A 105 8.24 8.74 8.56
N ALA A 106 8.59 9.01 9.82
CA ALA A 106 9.99 9.20 10.22
C ALA A 106 10.85 7.96 9.89
N VAL A 107 10.27 6.77 9.99
CA VAL A 107 10.93 5.52 9.61
C VAL A 107 11.01 5.41 8.08
N LEU A 108 9.87 5.52 7.40
CA LEU A 108 9.79 5.33 5.93
C LEU A 108 10.53 6.40 5.11
N CYS A 109 10.65 7.63 5.63
CA CYS A 109 11.35 8.74 4.98
C CYS A 109 12.85 8.82 5.35
N GLY A 110 13.36 7.84 6.12
CA GLY A 110 14.80 7.69 6.36
C GLY A 110 15.40 8.51 7.49
N THR A 111 14.61 8.94 8.48
CA THR A 111 15.16 9.42 9.76
C THR A 111 15.80 8.26 10.52
N ASN A 112 15.13 7.10 10.58
CA ASN A 112 15.58 5.89 11.27
C ASN A 112 15.64 4.70 10.27
N GLY A 113 16.68 4.69 9.43
CA GLY A 113 16.79 3.75 8.30
C GLY A 113 16.91 2.28 8.72
N GLU A 114 17.60 2.01 9.82
CA GLU A 114 17.72 0.68 10.44
C GLU A 114 16.37 0.15 10.93
N VAL A 115 15.52 1.01 11.50
CA VAL A 115 14.16 0.65 11.89
C VAL A 115 13.31 0.36 10.65
N CYS A 116 13.51 1.11 9.56
CA CYS A 116 12.81 0.87 8.30
C CYS A 116 13.19 -0.49 7.72
N TYR A 117 14.48 -0.83 7.73
CA TYR A 117 14.95 -2.14 7.27
C TYR A 117 14.35 -3.27 8.11
N SER A 118 14.34 -3.14 9.45
CA SER A 118 13.76 -4.16 10.34
C SER A 118 12.25 -4.35 10.14
N LYS A 119 11.50 -3.27 9.94
CA LYS A 119 10.04 -3.34 9.79
C LYS A 119 9.57 -3.70 8.38
N TYR A 120 10.23 -3.16 7.35
CA TYR A 120 9.75 -3.19 5.98
C TYR A 120 10.66 -3.96 5.01
N GLY A 121 11.84 -4.39 5.45
CA GLY A 121 12.81 -5.09 4.60
C GLY A 121 13.45 -4.19 3.53
N SER A 122 13.43 -2.87 3.74
CA SER A 122 13.94 -1.88 2.78
C SER A 122 14.65 -0.74 3.48
N TYR A 123 15.75 -0.28 2.89
CA TYR A 123 16.54 0.83 3.42
C TYR A 123 16.20 2.14 2.68
N PRO A 124 15.64 3.16 3.35
CA PRO A 124 15.27 4.43 2.72
C PRO A 124 16.51 5.27 2.39
N VAL A 125 16.47 6.01 1.28
CA VAL A 125 17.47 7.04 0.93
C VAL A 125 16.92 8.43 1.14
N LYS A 126 17.77 9.38 1.53
CA LYS A 126 17.38 10.78 1.68
C LYS A 126 17.27 11.44 0.31
N GLY A 127 16.07 11.88 -0.03
CA GLY A 127 15.78 12.63 -1.26
C GLY A 127 14.50 13.45 -1.10
N LYS A 128 14.27 14.40 -2.02
CA LYS A 128 13.07 15.26 -2.02
C LYS A 128 11.77 14.46 -2.25
N TYR A 129 11.89 13.27 -2.82
CA TYR A 129 10.81 12.32 -3.12
C TYR A 129 10.52 11.32 -1.97
N CYS A 130 10.89 11.65 -0.73
CA CYS A 130 10.80 10.70 0.40
C CYS A 130 9.37 10.17 0.66
N HIS A 131 8.33 10.97 0.40
CA HIS A 131 6.94 10.55 0.55
C HIS A 131 6.52 9.51 -0.50
N GLU A 132 6.95 9.66 -1.75
CA GLU A 132 6.74 8.65 -2.78
C GLU A 132 7.56 7.39 -2.48
N MET A 133 8.80 7.55 -2.01
CA MET A 133 9.62 6.43 -1.58
C MET A 133 8.95 5.64 -0.44
N ALA A 134 8.31 6.32 0.53
CA ALA A 134 7.54 5.68 1.59
C ALA A 134 6.41 4.81 1.05
N LEU A 135 5.65 5.28 0.05
CA LEU A 135 4.62 4.48 -0.63
C LEU A 135 5.23 3.25 -1.31
N ARG A 136 6.34 3.43 -2.03
CA ARG A 136 7.03 2.35 -2.76
C ARG A 136 7.67 1.31 -1.83
N ILE A 137 8.16 1.73 -0.66
CA ILE A 137 8.65 0.82 0.39
C ILE A 137 7.49 0.00 0.96
N LEU A 138 6.36 0.64 1.28
CA LEU A 138 5.19 -0.05 1.80
C LEU A 138 4.65 -1.08 0.79
N LEU A 139 4.56 -0.73 -0.49
CA LEU A 139 4.16 -1.66 -1.55
C LEU A 139 5.13 -2.85 -1.69
N ALA A 140 6.44 -2.60 -1.69
CA ALA A 140 7.44 -3.67 -1.73
C ALA A 140 7.32 -4.61 -0.52
N CYS A 141 7.06 -4.05 0.66
CA CYS A 141 6.83 -4.82 1.88
C CYS A 141 5.60 -5.73 1.71
N ILE A 142 4.43 -5.18 1.32
CA ILE A 142 3.20 -5.97 1.13
C ILE A 142 3.39 -7.06 0.08
N GLU A 143 4.01 -6.76 -1.06
CA GLU A 143 4.33 -7.74 -2.11
C GLU A 143 5.20 -8.88 -1.57
N SER A 144 6.23 -8.55 -0.77
CA SER A 144 7.12 -9.56 -0.18
C SER A 144 6.39 -10.53 0.76
N HIS A 145 5.41 -10.03 1.52
CA HIS A 145 4.54 -10.85 2.37
C HIS A 145 3.60 -11.71 1.53
N ALA A 146 2.95 -11.14 0.51
CA ALA A 146 2.04 -11.87 -0.39
C ALA A 146 2.75 -13.04 -1.11
N ASN A 147 3.96 -12.80 -1.61
CA ASN A 147 4.73 -13.77 -2.39
C ASN A 147 5.01 -15.08 -1.65
N ARG A 148 5.24 -15.02 -0.33
CA ARG A 148 5.46 -16.21 0.53
C ARG A 148 4.29 -17.19 0.48
N TYR A 149 3.11 -16.70 0.12
CA TYR A 149 1.87 -17.47 0.04
C TYR A 149 1.41 -17.70 -1.41
N LYS A 150 2.28 -17.52 -2.40
CA LYS A 150 1.97 -17.61 -3.85
C LYS A 150 0.92 -16.60 -4.31
N ARG A 151 0.86 -15.45 -3.61
CA ARG A 151 -0.02 -14.33 -3.92
C ARG A 151 0.81 -13.13 -4.36
N TYR A 152 0.20 -12.21 -5.08
CA TYR A 152 0.83 -10.97 -5.52
C TYR A 152 -0.15 -9.81 -5.40
N ILE A 153 0.37 -8.59 -5.34
CA ILE A 153 -0.43 -7.38 -5.30
C ILE A 153 -0.52 -6.67 -6.64
N VAL A 154 -1.66 -6.02 -6.86
CA VAL A 154 -1.89 -5.02 -7.91
C VAL A 154 -2.28 -3.71 -7.23
N PRO A 155 -1.40 -2.71 -7.16
CA PRO A 155 -1.74 -1.40 -6.58
C PRO A 155 -2.81 -0.70 -7.42
N VAL A 156 -3.87 -0.20 -6.76
CA VAL A 156 -4.93 0.58 -7.42
C VAL A 156 -4.84 2.07 -7.07
N LEU A 157 -4.46 2.41 -5.85
CA LEU A 157 -4.29 3.79 -5.40
C LEU A 157 -3.25 3.85 -4.28
N SER A 158 -2.37 4.84 -4.32
CA SER A 158 -1.33 5.07 -3.31
C SER A 158 -1.26 6.56 -2.98
N VAL A 159 -1.52 6.95 -1.73
CA VAL A 159 -1.63 8.37 -1.36
C VAL A 159 -0.84 8.70 -0.11
N TYR A 160 -0.15 9.83 -0.15
CA TYR A 160 0.38 10.49 1.04
C TYR A 160 -0.62 11.56 1.48
N MET A 161 -0.94 11.57 2.78
CA MET A 161 -1.95 12.44 3.37
C MET A 161 -1.41 13.01 4.67
N ASP A 162 -0.73 14.15 4.57
CA ASP A 162 -0.20 14.94 5.69
C ASP A 162 0.81 14.16 6.57
N PHE A 163 0.35 13.24 7.42
CA PHE A 163 1.18 12.51 8.39
C PHE A 163 1.16 10.98 8.20
N TYR A 164 0.51 10.47 7.16
CA TYR A 164 0.50 9.06 6.85
C TYR A 164 0.56 8.78 5.36
N VAL A 165 0.96 7.56 5.01
CA VAL A 165 0.76 6.99 3.67
C VAL A 165 -0.30 5.91 3.73
N ARG A 166 -1.10 5.80 2.67
CA ARG A 166 -2.14 4.78 2.52
C ARG A 166 -2.10 4.20 1.12
N VAL A 167 -2.06 2.88 1.05
CA VAL A 167 -2.08 2.12 -0.21
C VAL A 167 -3.31 1.23 -0.26
N PHE A 168 -3.85 1.09 -1.46
CA PHE A 168 -5.00 0.27 -1.81
C PHE A 168 -4.51 -0.71 -2.86
N VAL A 169 -4.55 -2.01 -2.56
CA VAL A 169 -4.01 -3.04 -3.44
C VAL A 169 -4.98 -4.20 -3.56
N ARG A 170 -5.14 -4.74 -4.77
CA ARG A 170 -5.84 -6.02 -4.97
C ARG A 170 -4.87 -7.17 -4.76
N VAL A 171 -5.33 -8.26 -4.15
CA VAL A 171 -4.48 -9.42 -3.84
C VAL A 171 -4.97 -10.67 -4.55
N PHE A 172 -4.15 -11.21 -5.44
CA PHE A 172 -4.48 -12.36 -6.30
C PHE A 172 -3.57 -13.55 -6.03
N THR A 173 -4.03 -14.75 -6.32
CA THR A 173 -3.27 -16.00 -6.23
C THR A 173 -2.75 -16.40 -7.61
N SER A 174 -1.44 -16.43 -7.80
CA SER A 174 -0.85 -16.99 -9.02
C SER A 174 0.63 -17.30 -8.85
N ALA A 175 0.99 -18.57 -8.97
CA ALA A 175 2.39 -19.01 -8.90
C ALA A 175 3.23 -18.59 -10.12
N SER A 176 2.60 -18.23 -11.25
CA SER A 176 3.32 -17.68 -12.40
C SER A 176 3.62 -16.20 -12.21
N GLU A 177 2.65 -15.42 -11.71
CA GLU A 177 2.80 -13.97 -11.58
C GLU A 177 3.80 -13.57 -10.50
N ILE A 178 3.94 -14.33 -9.41
CA ILE A 178 4.98 -14.04 -8.40
C ILE A 178 6.39 -14.07 -8.99
N LYS A 179 6.62 -14.77 -10.12
CA LYS A 179 7.92 -14.79 -10.80
C LYS A 179 8.26 -13.44 -11.43
N ASN A 180 7.24 -12.61 -11.68
CA ASN A 180 7.40 -11.24 -12.18
C ASN A 180 7.75 -10.25 -11.06
N THR A 181 7.65 -10.60 -9.78
CA THR A 181 7.97 -9.65 -8.68
C THR A 181 9.34 -9.00 -8.78
N PRO A 182 10.44 -9.71 -9.07
CA PRO A 182 11.75 -9.07 -9.20
C PRO A 182 11.81 -7.99 -10.29
N LEU A 183 10.91 -8.03 -11.29
CA LEU A 183 10.78 -7.02 -12.34
C LEU A 183 10.08 -5.73 -11.85
N LYS A 184 9.35 -5.83 -10.74
CA LYS A 184 8.58 -4.73 -10.12
C LYS A 184 9.33 -4.07 -8.95
N LEU A 185 10.54 -4.54 -8.65
CA LEU A 185 11.36 -4.06 -7.55
C LEU A 185 12.68 -3.46 -8.06
N SER A 186 13.16 -2.44 -7.37
CA SER A 186 14.47 -1.85 -7.66
C SER A 186 15.21 -1.40 -6.40
N TYR A 187 16.53 -1.46 -6.43
CA TYR A 187 17.39 -0.68 -5.55
C TYR A 187 17.50 0.75 -6.07
N VAL A 188 17.77 1.71 -5.18
CA VAL A 188 17.94 3.13 -5.52
C VAL A 188 19.39 3.52 -5.27
N TYR A 189 20.06 4.05 -6.29
CA TYR A 189 21.32 4.75 -6.16
C TYR A 189 21.03 6.25 -6.05
N GLN A 190 21.13 6.83 -4.85
CA GLN A 190 20.91 8.25 -4.60
C GLN A 190 22.26 8.96 -4.49
N CYS A 191 22.52 9.96 -5.33
CA CYS A 191 23.75 10.75 -5.23
C CYS A 191 23.80 11.46 -3.86
N ALA A 192 24.97 11.43 -3.20
CA ALA A 192 25.17 12.11 -1.92
C ALA A 192 25.39 13.63 -2.05
N GLY A 193 25.60 14.14 -3.28
CA GLY A 193 25.95 15.54 -3.53
C GLY A 193 24.91 16.36 -4.30
N CYS A 194 23.99 15.71 -5.02
CA CYS A 194 22.95 16.37 -5.80
C CYS A 194 21.69 15.52 -5.85
N ASP A 195 20.66 16.00 -6.54
CA ASP A 195 19.35 15.33 -6.64
C ASP A 195 19.32 14.15 -7.63
N SER A 196 20.44 13.83 -8.28
CA SER A 196 20.56 12.71 -9.24
C SER A 196 20.36 11.35 -8.56
N PHE A 197 19.49 10.52 -9.13
CA PHE A 197 19.22 9.16 -8.66
C PHE A 197 18.98 8.18 -9.81
N HIS A 198 19.23 6.90 -9.56
CA HIS A 198 19.06 5.84 -10.56
C HIS A 198 18.43 4.58 -9.94
N LEU A 199 17.56 3.91 -10.69
CA LEU A 199 16.92 2.67 -10.28
C LEU A 199 17.66 1.46 -10.86
N GLN A 200 18.03 0.53 -9.99
CA GLN A 200 18.61 -0.76 -10.34
C GLN A 200 17.56 -1.85 -10.20
N SER A 201 17.02 -2.33 -11.31
CA SER A 201 16.08 -3.45 -11.30
C SER A 201 16.70 -4.70 -10.68
N LEU A 202 15.92 -5.41 -9.86
CA LEU A 202 16.33 -6.68 -9.25
C LEU A 202 16.33 -7.83 -10.26
N GLY A 203 15.39 -7.79 -11.21
CA GLY A 203 15.22 -8.82 -12.24
C GLY A 203 15.15 -8.25 -13.65
N ARG A 204 15.34 -9.13 -14.63
CA ARG A 204 15.08 -8.88 -16.03
C ARG A 204 14.49 -10.10 -16.72
N THR A 205 13.87 -9.86 -17.86
CA THR A 205 13.37 -10.91 -18.73
C THR A 205 14.39 -11.21 -19.82
N VAL A 206 14.64 -12.49 -20.09
CA VAL A 206 15.52 -12.98 -21.16
C VAL A 206 14.73 -13.94 -22.04
N THR A 207 14.63 -13.62 -23.32
CA THR A 207 14.04 -14.52 -24.32
C THR A 207 15.12 -15.42 -24.90
N LYS A 208 14.96 -16.74 -24.76
CA LYS A 208 15.84 -17.74 -25.39
C LYS A 208 15.00 -18.85 -25.99
N ASN A 209 15.18 -19.13 -27.28
CA ASN A 209 14.46 -20.18 -28.02
C ASN A 209 12.93 -20.10 -27.84
N ASN A 210 12.33 -18.92 -28.06
CA ASN A 210 10.90 -18.63 -27.80
C ASN A 210 10.39 -18.88 -26.37
N SER A 211 11.27 -19.20 -25.41
CA SER A 211 10.93 -19.28 -24.00
C SER A 211 11.34 -18.02 -23.25
N LEU A 212 10.42 -17.48 -22.45
CA LEU A 212 10.65 -16.32 -21.60
C LEU A 212 11.20 -16.81 -20.25
N LYS A 213 12.39 -16.34 -19.87
CA LYS A 213 13.04 -16.70 -18.60
C LYS A 213 13.32 -15.46 -17.77
N HIS A 214 13.13 -15.58 -16.45
CA HIS A 214 13.53 -14.55 -15.48
C HIS A 214 15.01 -14.74 -15.12
N ALA A 215 15.76 -13.65 -15.12
CA ALA A 215 17.16 -13.60 -14.72
C ALA A 215 17.41 -12.43 -13.76
N PRO A 216 18.49 -12.46 -12.96
CA PRO A 216 18.90 -11.29 -12.18
C PRO A 216 19.15 -10.06 -13.07
N GLY A 217 18.87 -8.88 -12.52
CA GLY A 217 19.25 -7.61 -13.13
C GLY A 217 20.76 -7.50 -13.32
N ILE A 218 21.19 -6.76 -14.35
CA ILE A 218 22.60 -6.44 -14.58
C ILE A 218 22.89 -5.13 -13.85
N GLY A 219 23.98 -5.10 -13.06
CA GLY A 219 24.38 -3.92 -12.32
C GLY A 219 25.89 -3.85 -12.08
N PRO A 220 26.39 -2.72 -11.54
CA PRO A 220 25.62 -1.52 -11.20
C PRO A 220 25.19 -0.72 -12.45
N VAL A 221 24.02 -0.06 -12.39
CA VAL A 221 23.54 0.88 -13.43
C VAL A 221 24.23 2.24 -13.40
N VAL A 222 25.05 2.49 -12.39
CA VAL A 222 25.82 3.73 -12.20
C VAL A 222 27.33 3.44 -12.19
N PRO A 223 28.16 4.40 -12.62
CA PRO A 223 29.59 4.40 -12.31
C PRO A 223 29.84 4.55 -10.80
N GLN A 224 31.12 4.50 -10.38
CA GLN A 224 31.47 4.70 -8.96
C GLN A 224 31.14 6.10 -8.43
N GLU A 225 31.15 7.12 -9.30
CA GLU A 225 30.92 8.53 -8.96
C GLU A 225 29.88 9.14 -9.89
N CYS A 226 29.05 10.03 -9.36
CA CYS A 226 28.00 10.70 -10.11
C CYS A 226 28.58 11.56 -11.24
N SER A 227 28.06 11.40 -12.46
CA SER A 227 28.44 12.17 -13.64
C SER A 227 28.22 13.67 -13.50
N ASP A 228 27.28 14.07 -12.64
CA ASP A 228 26.82 15.45 -12.55
C ASP A 228 27.62 16.27 -11.52
N CYS A 229 28.12 15.63 -10.46
CA CYS A 229 28.81 16.33 -9.36
C CYS A 229 30.04 15.62 -8.77
N GLY A 230 30.40 14.44 -9.28
CA GLY A 230 31.57 13.66 -8.83
C GLY A 230 31.44 13.06 -7.41
N LYS A 231 30.28 13.13 -6.76
CA LYS A 231 30.07 12.50 -5.44
C LYS A 231 29.62 11.05 -5.59
N LYS A 232 29.85 10.27 -4.53
CA LYS A 232 29.43 8.85 -4.45
C LYS A 232 27.91 8.71 -4.34
N PHE A 233 27.42 7.52 -4.65
CA PHE A 233 26.03 7.13 -4.47
C PHE A 233 25.82 6.38 -3.15
N ASN A 234 24.75 6.71 -2.44
CA ASN A 234 24.16 5.88 -1.39
C ASN A 234 23.24 4.84 -2.04
N VAL A 235 23.13 3.66 -1.44
CA VAL A 235 22.24 2.60 -1.91
C VAL A 235 21.08 2.43 -0.94
N GLY A 236 19.85 2.41 -1.46
CA GLY A 236 18.64 2.07 -0.72
C GLY A 236 17.77 1.07 -1.45
N GLY A 237 16.64 0.73 -0.84
CA GLY A 237 15.67 -0.25 -1.31
C GLY A 237 15.80 -1.63 -0.64
N PRO A 238 15.17 -2.66 -1.21
CA PRO A 238 14.39 -2.60 -2.46
C PRO A 238 13.09 -1.79 -2.29
N ILE A 239 12.69 -1.08 -3.33
CA ILE A 239 11.41 -0.35 -3.41
C ILE A 239 10.58 -0.90 -4.58
N TRP A 240 9.26 -0.67 -4.55
CA TRP A 240 8.39 -0.92 -5.69
C TRP A 240 8.66 0.09 -6.80
N SER A 241 9.10 -0.37 -7.96
CA SER A 241 9.43 0.46 -9.13
C SER A 241 8.40 0.39 -10.25
N ALA A 242 7.38 -0.47 -10.13
CA ALA A 242 6.25 -0.51 -11.07
C ALA A 242 5.24 0.63 -10.79
N PRO A 243 4.17 0.76 -11.60
CA PRO A 243 3.07 1.69 -11.32
C PRO A 243 2.48 1.48 -9.92
N ILE A 244 2.15 2.58 -9.26
CA ILE A 244 1.56 2.61 -7.90
C ILE A 244 0.07 2.94 -7.90
N HIS A 245 -0.51 3.10 -9.09
CA HIS A 245 -1.91 3.42 -9.35
C HIS A 245 -2.42 2.61 -10.54
N ASP A 246 -3.72 2.29 -10.51
CA ASP A 246 -4.47 1.81 -11.66
C ASP A 246 -5.21 3.01 -12.27
N GLN A 247 -4.83 3.37 -13.51
CA GLN A 247 -5.33 4.58 -14.16
C GLN A 247 -6.84 4.55 -14.39
N ASP A 248 -7.35 3.42 -14.88
CA ASP A 248 -8.77 3.26 -15.20
C ASP A 248 -9.59 3.28 -13.91
N TRP A 249 -9.08 2.63 -12.85
CA TRP A 249 -9.70 2.64 -11.54
C TRP A 249 -9.77 4.05 -10.95
N VAL A 250 -8.69 4.83 -11.02
CA VAL A 250 -8.65 6.20 -10.51
C VAL A 250 -9.62 7.11 -11.28
N LEU A 251 -9.64 7.03 -12.62
CA LEU A 251 -10.51 7.86 -13.45
C LEU A 251 -11.99 7.50 -13.26
N SER A 252 -12.31 6.21 -13.17
CA SER A 252 -13.67 5.76 -12.85
C SER A 252 -14.10 6.27 -11.47
N THR A 253 -13.26 6.11 -10.45
CA THR A 253 -13.56 6.55 -9.09
C THR A 253 -13.74 8.07 -9.01
N LEU A 254 -12.89 8.85 -9.71
CA LEU A 254 -13.03 10.30 -9.78
C LEU A 254 -14.36 10.71 -10.43
N THR A 255 -14.79 10.00 -11.47
CA THR A 255 -16.07 10.25 -12.14
C THR A 255 -17.25 9.98 -11.19
N ASP A 256 -17.21 8.86 -10.47
CA ASP A 256 -18.25 8.48 -9.52
C ASP A 256 -18.32 9.46 -8.34
N VAL A 257 -17.18 9.83 -7.76
CA VAL A 257 -17.12 10.80 -6.65
C VAL A 257 -17.72 12.14 -7.05
N ARG A 258 -17.45 12.63 -8.28
CA ARG A 258 -18.01 13.88 -8.81
C ARG A 258 -19.55 13.88 -8.86
N GLN A 259 -20.17 12.71 -9.01
CA GLN A 259 -21.63 12.56 -8.99
C GLN A 259 -22.20 12.49 -7.56
N MET A 260 -21.35 12.32 -6.55
CA MET A 260 -21.73 12.12 -5.14
C MET A 260 -21.33 13.31 -4.25
N LYS A 261 -21.37 14.54 -4.77
CA LYS A 261 -20.92 15.76 -4.06
C LYS A 261 -21.52 15.90 -2.67
N ASP A 262 -22.83 15.68 -2.53
CA ASP A 262 -23.56 15.86 -1.27
C ASP A 262 -23.41 14.67 -0.30
N ARG A 263 -22.80 13.56 -0.75
CA ARG A 263 -22.63 12.33 0.05
C ARG A 263 -21.42 12.39 0.98
N TYR A 264 -20.40 13.19 0.64
CA TYR A 264 -19.12 13.19 1.35
C TYR A 264 -18.74 14.57 1.88
N PRO A 265 -18.64 14.75 3.22
CA PRO A 265 -18.16 16.01 3.80
C PRO A 265 -16.77 16.44 3.29
N ALA A 266 -15.93 15.45 2.94
CA ALA A 266 -14.57 15.67 2.42
C ALA A 266 -14.50 15.70 0.88
N TYR A 267 -15.62 15.90 0.17
CA TYR A 267 -15.70 15.85 -1.29
C TYR A 267 -14.58 16.63 -2.00
N ASN A 268 -14.34 17.87 -1.59
CA ASN A 268 -13.32 18.72 -2.21
C ASN A 268 -11.90 18.13 -2.04
N LYS A 269 -11.58 17.59 -0.86
CA LYS A 269 -10.29 16.95 -0.60
C LYS A 269 -10.13 15.67 -1.42
N ILE A 270 -11.15 14.82 -1.46
CA ILE A 270 -11.13 13.56 -2.23
C ILE A 270 -10.97 13.84 -3.73
N THR A 271 -11.77 14.76 -4.27
CA THR A 271 -11.73 15.13 -5.70
C THR A 271 -10.39 15.76 -6.07
N SER A 272 -9.84 16.62 -5.21
CA SER A 272 -8.52 17.22 -5.42
C SER A 272 -7.43 16.16 -5.50
N VAL A 273 -7.37 15.26 -4.52
CA VAL A 273 -6.39 14.15 -4.48
C VAL A 273 -6.50 13.26 -5.71
N LEU A 274 -7.71 12.81 -6.05
CA LEU A 274 -7.92 11.94 -7.21
C LEU A 274 -7.59 12.65 -8.53
N THR A 275 -7.83 13.97 -8.62
CA THR A 275 -7.45 14.78 -9.78
C THR A 275 -5.93 14.83 -9.92
N THR A 276 -5.20 15.17 -8.85
CA THR A 276 -3.73 15.18 -8.84
C THR A 276 -3.16 13.82 -9.24
N VAL A 277 -3.64 12.73 -8.64
CA VAL A 277 -3.21 11.38 -9.00
C VAL A 277 -3.49 11.07 -10.48
N SER A 278 -4.64 11.47 -11.01
CA SER A 278 -5.00 11.23 -12.42
C SER A 278 -4.11 12.00 -13.42
N GLU A 279 -3.60 13.17 -13.01
CA GLU A 279 -2.69 13.99 -13.81
C GLU A 279 -1.26 13.44 -13.75
N ASP A 280 -0.80 13.03 -12.57
CA ASP A 280 0.52 12.42 -12.35
C ASP A 280 0.71 11.16 -13.19
N ILE A 281 -0.32 10.31 -13.32
CA ILE A 281 -0.25 9.08 -14.12
C ILE A 281 0.01 9.39 -15.61
N ARG A 282 -0.58 10.47 -16.15
CA ARG A 282 -0.33 10.88 -17.54
C ARG A 282 1.11 11.29 -17.75
N SER A 283 1.76 11.85 -16.73
CA SER A 283 3.19 12.17 -16.77
C SER A 283 4.06 10.91 -16.76
N GLN A 284 3.71 9.88 -15.99
CA GLN A 284 4.46 8.61 -15.91
C GLN A 284 4.39 7.78 -17.20
N ALA A 285 3.26 7.83 -17.94
CA ALA A 285 3.14 7.21 -19.27
C ALA A 285 4.03 7.88 -20.33
N VAL A 286 4.42 9.15 -20.11
CA VAL A 286 5.36 9.92 -20.95
C VAL A 286 6.80 9.84 -20.41
N THR A 287 6.98 9.39 -19.17
CA THR A 287 8.21 9.59 -18.38
C THR A 287 8.62 8.30 -17.67
N VAL A 288 9.24 7.37 -18.41
CA VAL A 288 9.93 6.22 -17.81
C VAL A 288 11.16 6.66 -16.99
N ILE A 289 11.66 7.90 -17.13
CA ILE A 289 12.77 8.43 -16.31
C ILE A 289 12.65 9.95 -16.26
N ARG A 290 12.12 10.50 -15.15
CA ARG A 290 12.31 11.87 -14.62
C ARG A 290 11.20 12.12 -13.59
N LEU A 291 11.47 11.81 -12.33
CA LEU A 291 10.78 12.48 -11.23
C LEU A 291 11.62 13.72 -10.93
N GLY A 292 11.00 14.90 -11.09
CA GLY A 292 11.64 16.21 -10.97
C GLY A 292 11.96 16.64 -9.55
#